data_AF-A0A258S537-F1
#
_entry.id   AF-A0A258S537-F1
#
_cell.length_a   1.000
_cell.length_b   1.000
_cell.length_c   1.000
_cell.angle_alpha   90.00
_cell.angle_beta   90.00
_cell.angle_gamma   90.00
#
_symmetry.space_group_name_H-M   'P 1'
#
loop_
_entity.id
_entity.type
_entity.pdbx_description
1 polymer ?
#
loop_
_entity_poly.entity_id
_entity_poly.type
_entity_poly.pdbx_seq_one_letter_code
_entity_poly.pdbx_strand_id
1 'polypeptide(L)'
;MRVASLFRLPASSVDRVALALIAAVFLLAVFTFGDYGLGWDDFTHSQYGDLLYKYFDSRLTQDKVFSFVNLYYYGGGFDLIAAAIHKWLPAVDIFSIRRLLGAIVGVIGFAIVWRTGRRLGGPVCGLVALCLLLICPLYYGHMFMNAKDAPFAVAVAGLLYVIVRALDEYPKPTCRTVTLFGLCLGLAVGTRVLGLIAVAYAGLAFLLLLAIEWRQMGFRAMLKRSAGFVGLIALGLPLAYLVLGLIWPWAVVEPLNPLRALAYYSNFWEVPWRELYEGRPVLVPDMPRTYVPTLFAVQMPELFLALSLSGAAGALVAAFFGKASSTRRAGLLLMFLAAAFPILLTVVTRPVMYNGIRHFVFVTPALALLGGLAGNWIWQWAVKFSRPARAAVAGVFMIGLAFPAVEFAEIHPYQYTYYNHLVGGVRGADSQFMLDYWGLAFKQASAQLDEYVDEHRRSLPQGR
;
A
#
# COMPACT_ATOMS: atom_id res chain seq x y z
N MET A 1 28.69 -21.40 0.67
CA MET A 1 29.29 -20.06 0.54
C MET A 1 28.61 -19.27 -0.60
N ARG A 2 27.46 -18.63 -0.35
CA ARG A 2 26.77 -17.69 -1.29
C ARG A 2 25.95 -16.65 -0.52
N VAL A 3 26.60 -15.92 0.39
CA VAL A 3 25.98 -14.79 1.11
C VAL A 3 26.12 -13.47 0.32
N ALA A 4 26.95 -13.43 -0.72
CA ALA A 4 27.25 -12.23 -1.50
C ALA A 4 26.23 -11.85 -2.62
N SER A 5 24.93 -12.13 -2.45
CA SER A 5 23.91 -11.77 -3.48
C SER A 5 23.06 -10.55 -3.14
N LEU A 6 23.16 -10.02 -1.92
CA LEU A 6 22.36 -8.87 -1.47
C LEU A 6 22.90 -7.51 -1.97
N PHE A 7 24.20 -7.43 -2.28
CA PHE A 7 24.88 -6.17 -2.61
C PHE A 7 25.47 -6.07 -4.02
N ARG A 8 25.12 -6.98 -4.95
CA ARG A 8 25.54 -6.77 -6.34
C ARG A 8 24.78 -5.57 -6.90
N LEU A 9 25.53 -4.52 -7.23
CA LEU A 9 25.04 -3.41 -8.03
C LEU A 9 24.31 -3.99 -9.26
N PRO A 10 23.15 -3.43 -9.64
CA PRO A 10 22.38 -4.02 -10.71
C PRO A 10 23.15 -4.02 -12.04
N ALA A 11 23.08 -5.13 -12.78
CA ALA A 11 23.77 -5.29 -14.05
C ALA A 11 23.20 -4.41 -15.19
N SER A 12 21.98 -3.89 -15.05
CA SER A 12 21.34 -3.06 -16.09
C SER A 12 21.33 -1.57 -15.73
N SER A 13 21.51 -0.71 -16.72
CA SER A 13 21.39 0.75 -16.54
C SER A 13 20.00 1.16 -16.03
N VAL A 14 18.94 0.43 -16.40
CA VAL A 14 17.55 0.66 -15.96
C VAL A 14 17.41 0.51 -14.44
N ASP A 15 18.07 -0.48 -13.86
CA ASP A 15 18.04 -0.69 -12.42
C ASP A 15 18.86 0.37 -11.65
N ARG A 16 19.94 0.89 -12.26
CA ARG A 16 20.69 2.02 -11.68
C ARG A 16 19.82 3.27 -11.62
N VAL A 17 19.02 3.52 -12.66
CA VAL A 17 18.02 4.60 -12.66
C VAL A 17 16.98 4.38 -11.57
N ALA A 18 16.44 3.16 -11.42
CA ALA A 18 15.48 2.86 -10.36
C ALA A 18 16.05 3.09 -8.95
N LEU A 19 17.31 2.69 -8.69
CA LEU A 19 17.97 2.96 -7.42
C LEU A 19 18.21 4.45 -7.19
N ALA A 20 18.60 5.19 -8.23
CA ALA A 20 18.78 6.63 -8.15
C ALA A 20 17.44 7.35 -7.84
N LEU A 21 16.33 6.91 -8.44
CA LEU A 21 15.00 7.43 -8.14
C LEU A 21 14.57 7.11 -6.69
N ILE A 22 14.83 5.89 -6.20
CA ILE A 22 14.55 5.53 -4.80
C ILE A 22 15.38 6.39 -3.84
N ALA A 23 16.65 6.64 -4.15
CA ALA A 23 17.49 7.52 -3.35
C ALA A 23 17.01 8.98 -3.39
N ALA A 24 16.62 9.47 -4.57
CA ALA A 24 16.09 10.82 -4.75
C ALA A 24 14.78 11.03 -3.98
N VAL A 25 13.83 10.08 -4.05
CA VAL A 25 12.58 10.18 -3.29
C VAL A 25 12.81 10.05 -1.80
N PHE A 26 13.79 9.23 -1.36
CA PHE A 26 14.16 9.17 0.05
C PHE A 26 14.66 10.52 0.56
N LEU A 27 15.57 11.17 -0.17
CA LEU A 27 16.04 12.51 0.17
C LEU A 27 14.91 13.52 0.17
N LEU A 28 14.07 13.52 -0.87
CA LEU A 28 12.89 14.39 -0.93
C LEU A 28 11.99 14.20 0.28
N ALA A 29 11.70 12.95 0.66
CA ALA A 29 10.86 12.65 1.82
C ALA A 29 11.50 13.10 3.14
N VAL A 30 12.83 12.97 3.29
CA VAL A 30 13.57 13.49 4.46
C VAL A 30 13.53 15.02 4.53
N PHE A 31 13.50 15.73 3.41
CA PHE A 31 13.43 17.19 3.41
C PHE A 31 11.99 17.74 3.54
N THR A 32 10.98 16.92 3.27
CA THR A 32 9.57 17.39 3.20
C THR A 32 8.65 16.74 4.24
N PHE A 33 9.09 15.75 5.01
CA PHE A 33 8.22 15.08 5.99
C PHE A 33 7.63 16.05 7.02
N GLY A 34 8.35 17.12 7.34
CA GLY A 34 7.94 18.14 8.30
C GLY A 34 6.83 19.06 7.79
N ASP A 35 6.56 19.07 6.49
CA ASP A 35 5.53 19.94 5.89
C ASP A 35 4.12 19.38 6.18
N TYR A 36 3.98 18.06 6.20
CA TYR A 36 2.71 17.37 6.43
C TYR A 36 2.12 17.67 7.83
N GLY A 37 0.80 17.89 7.85
CA GLY A 37 0.03 18.16 9.06
C GLY A 37 -0.25 16.94 9.93
N LEU A 38 -1.00 17.18 11.02
CA LEU A 38 -1.54 16.15 11.88
C LEU A 38 -2.93 15.76 11.39
N GLY A 39 -3.17 14.45 11.27
CA GLY A 39 -4.48 13.93 10.95
C GLY A 39 -5.32 13.67 12.19
N TRP A 40 -6.62 13.42 12.00
CA TRP A 40 -7.57 13.10 13.08
C TRP A 40 -7.10 11.98 14.03
N ASP A 41 -6.40 11.00 13.49
CA ASP A 41 -5.99 9.79 14.21
C ASP A 41 -4.68 9.98 15.02
N ASP A 42 -3.89 11.03 14.77
CA ASP A 42 -2.49 11.10 15.21
C ASP A 42 -2.33 11.06 16.74
N PHE A 43 -3.14 11.82 17.48
CA PHE A 43 -3.08 11.86 18.94
C PHE A 43 -3.47 10.53 19.58
N THR A 44 -4.60 9.95 19.15
CA THR A 44 -5.09 8.67 19.68
C THR A 44 -4.10 7.54 19.39
N HIS A 45 -3.49 7.54 18.20
CA HIS A 45 -2.44 6.59 17.84
C HIS A 45 -1.15 6.78 18.64
N SER A 46 -0.75 8.01 18.91
CA SER A 46 0.39 8.31 19.77
C SER A 46 0.19 7.75 21.19
N GLN A 47 -1.01 7.93 21.75
CA GLN A 47 -1.38 7.37 23.06
C GLN A 47 -1.37 5.83 23.03
N TYR A 48 -1.91 5.23 21.96
CA TYR A 48 -1.90 3.77 21.79
C TYR A 48 -0.48 3.21 21.71
N GLY A 49 0.44 3.89 21.03
CA GLY A 49 1.86 3.54 20.99
C GLY A 49 2.53 3.53 22.36
N ASP A 50 2.25 4.52 23.21
CA ASP A 50 2.77 4.57 24.59
C ASP A 50 2.20 3.42 25.45
N LEU A 51 0.92 3.07 25.28
CA LEU A 51 0.32 1.91 25.95
C LEU A 51 0.94 0.59 25.51
N LEU A 52 1.20 0.41 24.21
CA LEU A 52 1.92 -0.75 23.69
C LEU A 52 3.35 -0.83 24.24
N TYR A 53 4.06 0.30 24.25
CA TYR A 53 5.40 0.36 24.83
C TYR A 53 5.38 -0.11 26.29
N LYS A 54 4.47 0.44 27.11
CA LYS A 54 4.30 0.05 28.51
C LYS A 54 3.92 -1.42 28.69
N TYR A 55 3.08 -1.97 27.82
CA TYR A 55 2.75 -3.39 27.84
C TYR A 55 3.99 -4.28 27.68
N PHE A 56 4.85 -3.98 26.71
CA PHE A 56 6.10 -4.73 26.51
C PHE A 56 7.14 -4.46 27.61
N ASP A 57 7.32 -3.19 28.01
CA ASP A 57 8.27 -2.77 29.06
C ASP A 57 7.94 -3.40 30.42
N SER A 58 6.65 -3.51 30.74
CA SER A 58 6.13 -4.17 31.95
C SER A 58 6.15 -5.71 31.88
N ARG A 59 6.82 -6.30 30.89
CA ARG A 59 6.86 -7.75 30.65
C ARG A 59 5.46 -8.37 30.51
N LEU A 60 4.61 -7.71 29.72
CA LEU A 60 3.26 -8.17 29.33
C LEU A 60 2.21 -8.08 30.46
N THR A 61 2.41 -7.21 31.45
CA THR A 61 1.48 -7.10 32.61
C THR A 61 0.49 -5.94 32.52
N GLN A 62 0.82 -4.84 31.83
CA GLN A 62 -0.10 -3.70 31.67
C GLN A 62 -1.05 -3.86 30.49
N ASP A 63 -2.23 -4.40 30.73
CA ASP A 63 -3.23 -4.79 29.72
C ASP A 63 -4.19 -3.68 29.27
N LYS A 64 -4.06 -2.45 29.78
CA LYS A 64 -4.90 -1.29 29.38
C LYS A 64 -4.95 -1.07 27.86
N VAL A 65 -3.89 -1.47 27.16
CA VAL A 65 -3.80 -1.45 25.70
C VAL A 65 -4.92 -2.27 25.01
N PHE A 66 -5.45 -3.30 25.67
CA PHE A 66 -6.49 -4.19 25.13
C PHE A 66 -7.92 -3.68 25.32
N SER A 67 -8.09 -2.51 25.94
CA SER A 67 -9.38 -1.82 26.08
C SER A 67 -9.34 -0.37 25.62
N PHE A 68 -8.20 0.07 25.04
CA PHE A 68 -8.03 1.45 24.62
C PHE A 68 -8.76 1.74 23.31
N VAL A 69 -9.89 2.47 23.44
CA VAL A 69 -10.83 2.78 22.35
C VAL A 69 -11.07 1.54 21.48
N ASN A 70 -11.26 1.67 20.18
CA ASN A 70 -11.32 0.53 19.26
C ASN A 70 -9.94 0.18 18.65
N LEU A 71 -8.85 0.80 19.12
CA LEU A 71 -7.52 0.63 18.51
C LEU A 71 -6.91 -0.74 18.75
N TYR A 72 -7.34 -1.45 19.79
CA TYR A 72 -6.93 -2.84 20.02
C TYR A 72 -7.43 -3.81 18.93
N TYR A 73 -8.38 -3.42 18.08
CA TYR A 73 -8.76 -4.16 16.87
C TYR A 73 -7.83 -3.91 15.67
N TYR A 74 -6.79 -3.08 15.83
CA TYR A 74 -5.78 -2.80 14.82
C TYR A 74 -4.39 -3.22 15.31
N GLY A 75 -3.50 -3.50 14.36
CA GLY A 75 -2.08 -3.62 14.66
C GLY A 75 -1.48 -2.28 15.07
N GLY A 76 -0.73 -2.26 16.16
CA GLY A 76 -0.06 -1.06 16.65
C GLY A 76 1.45 -1.06 16.49
N GLY A 77 2.02 -1.97 15.68
CA GLY A 77 3.47 -2.05 15.48
C GLY A 77 4.11 -0.74 15.01
N PHE A 78 3.43 0.03 14.14
CA PHE A 78 3.91 1.36 13.74
C PHE A 78 3.95 2.33 14.93
N ASP A 79 2.88 2.36 15.73
CA ASP A 79 2.77 3.24 16.90
C ASP A 79 3.77 2.86 17.99
N LEU A 80 3.99 1.56 18.20
CA LEU A 80 4.99 1.03 19.12
C LEU A 80 6.41 1.47 18.71
N ILE A 81 6.76 1.36 17.43
CA ILE A 81 8.08 1.78 16.92
C ILE A 81 8.25 3.30 17.10
N ALA A 82 7.25 4.09 16.73
CA ALA A 82 7.30 5.54 16.90
C ALA A 82 7.46 5.93 18.38
N ALA A 83 6.70 5.32 19.28
CA ALA A 83 6.80 5.55 20.71
C ALA A 83 8.19 5.14 21.26
N ALA A 84 8.70 3.98 20.86
CA ALA A 84 10.02 3.51 21.26
C ALA A 84 11.14 4.47 20.81
N ILE A 85 11.11 4.94 19.56
CA ILE A 85 12.07 5.94 19.06
C ILE A 85 11.99 7.23 19.89
N HIS A 86 10.78 7.71 20.20
CA HIS A 86 10.60 8.92 21.00
C HIS A 86 11.14 8.77 22.44
N LYS A 87 11.03 7.58 23.06
CA LYS A 87 11.67 7.32 24.37
C LYS A 87 13.19 7.41 24.31
N TRP A 88 13.79 7.04 23.17
CA TRP A 88 15.24 7.09 22.96
C TRP A 88 15.72 8.50 22.56
N LEU A 89 14.84 9.29 21.92
CA LEU A 89 15.10 10.64 21.45
C LEU A 89 14.04 11.63 21.98
N PRO A 90 13.99 11.89 23.30
CA PRO A 90 12.92 12.68 23.92
C PRO A 90 12.93 14.15 23.49
N ALA A 91 14.06 14.64 22.96
CA ALA A 91 14.17 16.00 22.43
C ALA A 91 13.50 16.19 21.05
N VAL A 92 13.15 15.10 20.36
CA VAL A 92 12.49 15.14 19.06
C VAL A 92 10.99 14.94 19.25
N ASP A 93 10.21 15.84 18.67
CA ASP A 93 8.74 15.74 18.67
C ASP A 93 8.26 14.39 18.09
N ILE A 94 7.31 13.77 18.79
CA ILE A 94 6.79 12.44 18.42
C ILE A 94 6.08 12.46 17.07
N PHE A 95 5.40 13.55 16.70
CA PHE A 95 4.69 13.61 15.44
C PHE A 95 5.66 13.73 14.26
N SER A 96 6.75 14.48 14.43
CA SER A 96 7.87 14.54 13.49
C SER A 96 8.49 13.16 13.27
N ILE A 97 8.70 12.38 14.36
CA ILE A 97 9.15 10.98 14.27
C ILE A 97 8.17 10.14 13.46
N ARG A 98 6.86 10.28 13.71
CA ARG A 98 5.82 9.51 13.00
C ARG A 98 5.80 9.82 11.50
N ARG A 99 5.88 11.09 11.11
CA ARG A 99 5.94 11.48 9.68
C ARG A 99 7.17 10.89 8.98
N LEU A 100 8.34 11.00 9.60
CA LEU A 100 9.59 10.45 9.05
C LEU A 100 9.58 8.91 9.00
N LEU A 101 9.06 8.26 10.04
CA LEU A 101 8.91 6.79 10.07
C LEU A 101 7.97 6.32 8.95
N GLY A 102 6.85 7.01 8.77
CA GLY A 102 5.93 6.77 7.66
C GLY A 102 6.63 6.88 6.31
N ALA A 103 7.38 7.96 6.10
CA ALA A 103 8.18 8.17 4.89
C ALA A 103 9.18 7.03 4.64
N ILE A 104 9.92 6.59 5.66
CA ILE A 104 10.85 5.46 5.56
C ILE A 104 10.11 4.18 5.15
N VAL A 105 8.97 3.89 5.79
CA VAL A 105 8.14 2.72 5.47
C VAL A 105 7.63 2.79 4.03
N GLY A 106 7.15 3.95 3.57
CA GLY A 106 6.74 4.17 2.18
C GLY A 106 7.87 3.94 1.18
N VAL A 107 9.08 4.44 1.47
CA VAL A 107 10.26 4.23 0.62
C VAL A 107 10.65 2.75 0.51
N ILE A 108 10.51 1.98 1.59
CA ILE A 108 10.68 0.52 1.55
C ILE A 108 9.69 -0.10 0.55
N GLY A 109 8.44 0.37 0.51
CA GLY A 109 7.45 -0.12 -0.45
C GLY A 109 7.83 0.17 -1.90
N PHE A 110 8.39 1.35 -2.22
CA PHE A 110 8.93 1.63 -3.56
C PHE A 110 10.00 0.59 -3.97
N ALA A 111 10.92 0.27 -3.05
CA ALA A 111 11.96 -0.74 -3.30
C ALA A 111 11.37 -2.15 -3.52
N ILE A 112 10.37 -2.53 -2.72
CA ILE A 112 9.67 -3.82 -2.87
C ILE A 112 8.95 -3.91 -4.21
N VAL A 113 8.22 -2.86 -4.61
CA VAL A 113 7.48 -2.82 -5.88
C VAL A 113 8.41 -2.86 -7.08
N TRP A 114 9.50 -2.08 -7.06
CA TRP A 114 10.55 -2.18 -8.08
C TRP A 114 11.11 -3.60 -8.21
N ARG A 115 11.47 -4.23 -7.07
CA ARG A 115 12.02 -5.61 -7.06
C ARG A 115 11.00 -6.64 -7.54
N THR A 116 9.72 -6.47 -7.20
CA THR A 116 8.63 -7.36 -7.63
C THR A 116 8.38 -7.23 -9.12
N GLY A 117 8.28 -6.01 -9.65
CA GLY A 117 8.10 -5.76 -11.07
C GLY A 117 9.29 -6.26 -11.89
N ARG A 118 10.52 -6.09 -11.38
CA ARG A 118 11.73 -6.66 -11.98
C ARG A 118 11.63 -8.18 -12.10
N ARG A 119 11.07 -8.85 -11.09
CA ARG A 119 10.93 -10.31 -11.06
C ARG A 119 9.85 -10.82 -12.01
N LEU A 120 8.75 -10.08 -12.14
CA LEU A 120 7.62 -10.44 -13.01
C LEU A 120 7.89 -10.20 -14.52
N GLY A 121 8.51 -9.07 -14.84
CA GLY A 121 8.61 -8.59 -16.23
C GLY A 121 9.99 -8.08 -16.65
N GLY A 122 11.00 -8.14 -15.78
CA GLY A 122 12.35 -7.63 -16.05
C GLY A 122 12.56 -6.16 -15.66
N PRO A 123 13.77 -5.60 -15.90
CA PRO A 123 14.17 -4.28 -15.39
C PRO A 123 13.19 -3.14 -15.72
N VAL A 124 12.67 -3.10 -16.96
CA VAL A 124 11.75 -2.05 -17.41
C VAL A 124 10.41 -2.13 -16.67
N CYS A 125 9.91 -3.35 -16.46
CA CYS A 125 8.69 -3.57 -15.68
C CYS A 125 8.83 -3.04 -14.24
N GLY A 126 9.98 -3.31 -13.61
CA GLY A 126 10.28 -2.78 -12.28
C GLY A 126 10.38 -1.25 -12.23
N LEU A 127 11.08 -0.64 -13.20
CA LEU A 127 11.23 0.82 -13.26
C LEU A 127 9.88 1.52 -13.50
N VAL A 128 9.08 1.03 -14.45
CA VAL A 128 7.76 1.61 -14.74
C VAL A 128 6.84 1.47 -13.53
N ALA A 129 6.80 0.30 -12.88
CA ALA A 129 5.99 0.12 -11.67
C ALA A 129 6.41 1.09 -10.54
N LEU A 130 7.71 1.31 -10.36
CA LEU A 130 8.23 2.30 -9.41
C LEU A 130 7.76 3.72 -9.77
N CYS A 131 7.91 4.14 -11.03
CA CYS A 131 7.52 5.47 -11.47
C CYS A 131 6.02 5.71 -11.30
N LEU A 132 5.20 4.71 -11.63
CA LEU A 132 3.75 4.76 -11.44
C LEU A 132 3.38 4.89 -9.96
N LEU A 133 4.02 4.14 -9.07
CA LEU A 133 3.73 4.27 -7.64
C LEU A 133 4.20 5.62 -7.07
N LEU A 134 5.29 6.19 -7.59
CA LEU A 134 5.78 7.52 -7.19
C LEU A 134 4.77 8.63 -7.50
N ILE A 135 4.08 8.54 -8.64
CA ILE A 135 3.01 9.48 -9.01
C ILE A 135 1.63 9.06 -8.49
N CYS A 136 1.53 8.02 -7.65
CA CYS A 136 0.26 7.59 -7.09
C CYS A 136 -0.08 8.41 -5.85
N PRO A 137 -1.07 9.33 -5.88
CA PRO A 137 -1.35 10.23 -4.76
C PRO A 137 -1.83 9.49 -3.53
N LEU A 138 -2.60 8.42 -3.75
CA LEU A 138 -3.10 7.56 -2.68
C LEU A 138 -1.95 6.85 -1.94
N TYR A 139 -0.84 6.53 -2.61
CA TYR A 139 0.32 5.93 -1.97
C TYR A 139 1.25 6.99 -1.39
N TYR A 140 1.71 7.92 -2.23
CA TYR A 140 2.70 8.93 -1.86
C TYR A 140 2.18 9.86 -0.75
N GLY A 141 0.96 10.39 -0.89
CA GLY A 141 0.40 11.31 0.11
C GLY A 141 0.14 10.64 1.45
N HIS A 142 -0.26 9.36 1.46
CA HIS A 142 -0.53 8.62 2.70
C HIS A 142 0.74 8.18 3.44
N MET A 143 1.89 8.07 2.76
CA MET A 143 3.09 7.54 3.40
C MET A 143 3.58 8.44 4.55
N PHE A 144 3.27 9.74 4.52
CA PHE A 144 3.68 10.66 5.58
C PHE A 144 2.72 10.67 6.75
N MET A 145 1.42 10.45 6.51
CA MET A 145 0.39 10.75 7.51
C MET A 145 -0.37 9.54 8.07
N ASN A 146 -0.41 8.43 7.33
CA ASN A 146 -1.26 7.31 7.64
C ASN A 146 -0.50 6.19 8.38
N ALA A 147 -0.70 6.12 9.70
CA ALA A 147 -0.06 5.14 10.57
C ALA A 147 -0.54 3.69 10.38
N LYS A 148 -1.61 3.46 9.59
CA LYS A 148 -2.24 2.15 9.41
C LYS A 148 -2.18 1.67 7.97
N ASP A 149 -2.75 2.41 7.02
CA ASP A 149 -2.95 1.95 5.65
C ASP A 149 -1.67 1.95 4.82
N ALA A 150 -0.78 2.94 5.03
CA ALA A 150 0.50 2.97 4.32
C ALA A 150 1.44 1.84 4.78
N PRO A 151 1.67 1.60 6.09
CA PRO A 151 2.39 0.41 6.54
C PRO A 151 1.75 -0.91 6.08
N PHE A 152 0.41 -0.99 6.09
CA PHE A 152 -0.31 -2.16 5.60
C PHE A 152 -0.06 -2.39 4.11
N ALA A 153 -0.07 -1.35 3.29
CA ALA A 153 0.23 -1.44 1.86
C ALA A 153 1.64 -1.97 1.59
N VAL A 154 2.63 -1.54 2.38
CA VAL A 154 4.01 -2.02 2.29
C VAL A 154 4.11 -3.48 2.71
N ALA A 155 3.42 -3.88 3.79
CA ALA A 155 3.39 -5.26 4.25
C ALA A 155 2.73 -6.20 3.21
N VAL A 156 1.62 -5.78 2.60
CA VAL A 156 0.96 -6.52 1.51
C VAL A 156 1.86 -6.58 0.28
N ALA A 157 2.53 -5.49 -0.12
CA ALA A 157 3.49 -5.52 -1.21
C ALA A 157 4.65 -6.50 -0.94
N GLY A 158 5.14 -6.56 0.30
CA GLY A 158 6.13 -7.54 0.75
C GLY A 158 5.62 -8.97 0.64
N LEU A 159 4.38 -9.23 1.06
CA LEU A 159 3.74 -10.53 0.92
C LEU A 159 3.59 -10.93 -0.56
N LEU A 160 3.15 -10.01 -1.43
CA LEU A 160 3.08 -10.24 -2.87
C LEU A 160 4.45 -10.57 -3.47
N TYR A 161 5.50 -9.82 -3.10
CA TYR A 161 6.88 -10.11 -3.53
C TYR A 161 7.29 -11.55 -3.18
N VAL A 162 6.99 -11.98 -1.94
CA VAL A 162 7.37 -13.31 -1.47
C VAL A 162 6.53 -14.40 -2.12
N ILE A 163 5.25 -14.17 -2.40
CA ILE A 163 4.41 -15.14 -3.12
C ILE A 163 4.91 -15.30 -4.56
N VAL A 164 5.22 -14.21 -5.26
CA VAL A 164 5.84 -14.26 -6.60
C VAL A 164 7.15 -15.04 -6.55
N ARG A 165 7.97 -14.78 -5.54
CA ARG A 165 9.20 -15.54 -5.29
C ARG A 165 8.96 -17.03 -5.06
N ALA A 166 7.92 -17.38 -4.30
CA ALA A 166 7.58 -18.76 -4.01
C ALA A 166 7.08 -19.48 -5.27
N LEU A 167 6.36 -18.80 -6.15
CA LEU A 167 5.97 -19.32 -7.47
C LEU A 167 7.18 -19.58 -8.37
N ASP A 168 8.19 -18.72 -8.35
CA ASP A 168 9.45 -18.96 -9.11
C ASP A 168 10.23 -20.17 -8.58
N GLU A 169 10.20 -20.40 -7.28
CA GLU A 169 10.89 -21.49 -6.61
C GLU A 169 10.03 -22.77 -6.51
N TYR A 170 8.79 -22.73 -7.03
CA TYR A 170 7.88 -23.87 -7.00
C TYR A 170 8.46 -25.08 -7.76
N PRO A 171 8.41 -26.30 -7.21
CA PRO A 171 7.70 -26.70 -5.99
C PRO A 171 8.58 -26.74 -4.72
N LYS A 172 9.83 -26.27 -4.76
CA LYS A 172 10.80 -26.37 -3.65
C LYS A 172 11.26 -24.99 -3.19
N PRO A 173 10.44 -24.27 -2.40
CA PRO A 173 10.81 -22.95 -1.91
C PRO A 173 12.03 -23.05 -1.01
N THR A 174 12.92 -22.07 -1.13
CA THR A 174 14.10 -21.96 -0.28
C THR A 174 13.71 -21.59 1.15
N CYS A 175 14.53 -21.94 2.15
CA CYS A 175 14.31 -21.52 3.55
C CYS A 175 14.14 -20.00 3.66
N ARG A 176 14.90 -19.22 2.87
CA ARG A 176 14.77 -17.76 2.82
C ARG A 176 13.37 -17.32 2.38
N THR A 177 12.75 -18.00 1.42
CA THR A 177 11.38 -17.70 0.98
C THR A 177 10.36 -18.04 2.06
N VAL A 178 10.54 -19.18 2.73
CA VAL A 178 9.68 -19.60 3.86
C VAL A 178 9.77 -18.60 5.03
N THR A 179 10.98 -18.18 5.41
CA THR A 179 11.18 -17.17 6.47
C THR A 179 10.58 -15.83 6.07
N LEU A 180 10.82 -15.36 4.84
CA LEU A 180 10.24 -14.10 4.37
C LEU A 180 8.70 -14.18 4.28
N PHE A 181 8.15 -15.35 3.96
CA PHE A 181 6.70 -15.57 3.91
C PHE A 181 6.11 -15.42 5.31
N GLY A 182 6.70 -16.07 6.30
CA GLY A 182 6.31 -15.92 7.71
C GLY A 182 6.34 -14.46 8.14
N LEU A 183 7.46 -13.78 7.91
CA LEU A 183 7.63 -12.36 8.25
C LEU A 183 6.57 -11.47 7.58
N CYS A 184 6.40 -11.56 6.25
CA CYS A 184 5.49 -10.68 5.52
C CYS A 184 4.02 -10.99 5.81
N LEU A 185 3.67 -12.26 6.01
CA LEU A 185 2.31 -12.64 6.40
C LEU A 185 1.97 -12.10 7.79
N GLY A 186 2.88 -12.26 8.75
CA GLY A 186 2.74 -11.72 10.09
C GLY A 186 2.64 -10.19 10.11
N LEU A 187 3.45 -9.49 9.31
CA LEU A 187 3.35 -8.03 9.16
C LEU A 187 2.02 -7.60 8.51
N ALA A 188 1.57 -8.29 7.46
CA ALA A 188 0.35 -7.93 6.74
C ALA A 188 -0.88 -8.12 7.62
N VAL A 189 -1.06 -9.31 8.19
CA VAL A 189 -2.18 -9.61 9.11
C VAL A 189 -2.07 -8.83 10.40
N GLY A 190 -0.84 -8.67 10.91
CA GLY A 190 -0.55 -7.92 12.11
C GLY A 190 -0.90 -6.45 11.99
N THR A 191 -0.62 -5.80 10.86
CA THR A 191 -0.97 -4.37 10.69
C THR A 191 -2.48 -4.19 10.54
N ARG A 192 -3.13 -5.00 9.69
CA ARG A 192 -4.60 -5.00 9.53
C ARG A 192 -5.10 -6.41 9.24
N VAL A 193 -6.21 -6.80 9.86
CA VAL A 193 -6.86 -8.10 9.62
C VAL A 193 -7.22 -8.35 8.15
N LEU A 194 -7.42 -7.29 7.35
CA LEU A 194 -7.64 -7.39 5.90
C LEU A 194 -6.46 -8.06 5.17
N GLY A 195 -5.28 -8.19 5.78
CA GLY A 195 -4.16 -8.97 5.23
C GLY A 195 -4.53 -10.42 4.94
N LEU A 196 -5.56 -10.98 5.59
CA LEU A 196 -6.09 -12.31 5.30
C LEU A 196 -6.70 -12.41 3.89
N ILE A 197 -7.20 -11.31 3.32
CA ILE A 197 -7.70 -11.28 1.93
C ILE A 197 -6.59 -11.67 0.95
N ALA A 198 -5.32 -11.40 1.30
CA ALA A 198 -4.19 -11.79 0.48
C ALA A 198 -4.03 -13.29 0.31
N VAL A 199 -4.42 -14.05 1.32
CA VAL A 199 -4.43 -15.52 1.26
C VAL A 199 -5.49 -15.98 0.26
N ALA A 200 -6.66 -15.32 0.20
CA ALA A 200 -7.73 -15.68 -0.71
C ALA A 200 -7.33 -15.51 -2.18
N TYR A 201 -6.82 -14.32 -2.57
CA TYR A 201 -6.41 -14.12 -3.96
C TYR A 201 -5.15 -14.94 -4.33
N ALA A 202 -4.26 -15.22 -3.38
CA ALA A 202 -3.12 -16.11 -3.60
C ALA A 202 -3.57 -17.56 -3.81
N GLY A 203 -4.57 -18.02 -3.04
CA GLY A 203 -5.21 -19.31 -3.20
C GLY A 203 -5.82 -19.47 -4.60
N LEU A 204 -6.57 -18.48 -5.08
CA LEU A 204 -7.15 -18.50 -6.43
C LEU A 204 -6.08 -18.57 -7.53
N ALA A 205 -4.99 -17.80 -7.40
CA ALA A 205 -3.86 -17.88 -8.33
C ALA A 205 -3.17 -19.25 -8.29
N PHE A 206 -3.05 -19.85 -7.10
CA PHE A 206 -2.52 -21.20 -6.91
C PHE A 206 -3.45 -22.26 -7.50
N LEU A 207 -4.78 -22.11 -7.41
CA LEU A 207 -5.73 -23.03 -8.05
C LEU A 207 -5.55 -23.07 -9.57
N LEU A 208 -5.25 -21.93 -10.22
CA LEU A 208 -4.88 -21.93 -11.64
C LEU A 208 -3.63 -22.77 -11.91
N LEU A 209 -2.59 -22.64 -11.07
CA LEU A 209 -1.38 -23.46 -11.16
C LEU A 209 -1.73 -24.95 -11.09
N LEU A 210 -2.54 -25.35 -10.09
CA LEU A 210 -2.96 -26.74 -9.89
C LEU A 210 -3.77 -27.27 -11.08
N ALA A 211 -4.68 -26.46 -11.63
CA ALA A 211 -5.50 -26.84 -12.78
C ALA A 211 -4.63 -27.08 -14.03
N ILE A 212 -3.61 -26.26 -14.25
CA ILE A 212 -2.67 -26.44 -15.37
C ILE A 212 -1.79 -27.68 -15.15
N GLU A 213 -1.20 -27.85 -13.96
CA GLU A 213 -0.36 -29.01 -13.67
C GLU A 213 -1.16 -30.32 -13.73
N TRP A 214 -2.39 -30.36 -13.21
CA TRP A 214 -3.25 -31.54 -13.30
C TRP A 214 -3.40 -32.00 -14.76
N ARG A 215 -3.69 -31.07 -15.68
CA ARG A 215 -3.80 -31.39 -17.11
C ARG A 215 -2.48 -31.88 -17.74
N GLN A 216 -1.33 -31.42 -17.25
CA GLN A 216 -0.02 -31.74 -17.83
C GLN A 216 0.59 -33.04 -17.29
N MET A 217 0.38 -33.36 -16.01
CA MET A 217 1.10 -34.45 -15.34
C MET A 217 0.21 -35.39 -14.51
N GLY A 218 -1.11 -35.17 -14.51
CA GLY A 218 -2.07 -35.98 -13.77
C GLY A 218 -2.21 -35.60 -12.29
N PHE A 219 -3.32 -36.05 -11.69
CA PHE A 219 -3.75 -35.63 -10.34
C PHE A 219 -2.74 -36.02 -9.24
N ARG A 220 -2.24 -37.26 -9.23
CA ARG A 220 -1.34 -37.76 -8.17
C ARG A 220 -0.02 -37.00 -8.10
N ALA A 221 0.58 -36.70 -9.26
CA ALA A 221 1.84 -35.97 -9.34
C ALA A 221 1.68 -34.49 -8.96
N MET A 222 0.61 -33.84 -9.42
CA MET A 222 0.22 -32.49 -9.02
C MET A 222 0.00 -32.40 -7.50
N LEU A 223 -0.75 -33.34 -6.91
CA LEU A 223 -1.04 -33.34 -5.48
C LEU A 223 0.23 -33.50 -4.64
N LYS A 224 1.13 -34.43 -5.01
CA LYS A 224 2.40 -34.62 -4.28
C LYS A 224 3.29 -33.37 -4.32
N ARG A 225 3.38 -32.70 -5.48
CA ARG A 225 4.17 -31.47 -5.64
C ARG A 225 3.57 -30.31 -4.86
N SER A 226 2.27 -30.09 -4.98
CA SER A 226 1.56 -29.00 -4.32
C SER A 226 1.49 -29.19 -2.80
N ALA A 227 1.21 -30.40 -2.31
CA ALA A 227 1.21 -30.69 -0.87
C ALA A 227 2.62 -30.51 -0.26
N GLY A 228 3.67 -30.96 -0.95
CA GLY A 228 5.05 -30.71 -0.52
C GLY A 228 5.41 -29.23 -0.48
N PHE A 229 5.00 -28.47 -1.50
CA PHE A 229 5.19 -27.02 -1.56
C PHE A 229 4.47 -26.30 -0.41
N VAL A 230 3.18 -26.59 -0.22
CA VAL A 230 2.35 -26.00 0.84
C VAL A 230 2.91 -26.37 2.22
N GLY A 231 3.32 -27.62 2.43
CA GLY A 231 3.95 -28.06 3.67
C GLY A 231 5.24 -27.28 3.98
N LEU A 232 6.07 -27.00 2.98
CA LEU A 232 7.29 -26.19 3.16
C LEU A 232 6.97 -24.72 3.46
N ILE A 233 5.99 -24.11 2.78
CA ILE A 233 5.55 -22.73 3.06
C ILE A 233 4.93 -22.63 4.46
N ALA A 234 4.19 -23.65 4.89
CA ALA A 234 3.55 -23.71 6.21
C ALA A 234 4.57 -23.65 7.36
N LEU A 235 5.83 -24.05 7.14
CA LEU A 235 6.90 -23.88 8.13
C LEU A 235 7.19 -22.40 8.47
N GLY A 236 6.70 -21.45 7.67
CA GLY A 236 6.76 -20.02 7.98
C GLY A 236 5.67 -19.53 8.94
N LEU A 237 4.60 -20.31 9.15
CA LEU A 237 3.46 -19.90 9.99
C LEU A 237 3.82 -19.64 11.46
N PRO A 238 4.70 -20.40 12.12
CA PRO A 238 5.14 -20.07 13.49
C PRO A 238 5.78 -18.68 13.58
N LEU A 239 6.60 -18.31 12.59
CA LEU A 239 7.18 -16.98 12.51
C LEU A 239 6.11 -15.91 12.20
N ALA A 240 5.14 -16.22 11.34
CA ALA A 240 4.02 -15.31 11.09
C ALA A 240 3.22 -15.03 12.37
N TYR A 241 2.95 -16.06 13.17
CA TYR A 241 2.25 -15.92 14.44
C TYR A 241 3.06 -15.13 15.48
N LEU A 242 4.37 -15.35 15.54
CA LEU A 242 5.27 -14.57 16.39
C LEU A 242 5.24 -13.09 16.00
N VAL A 243 5.41 -12.78 14.71
CA VAL A 243 5.39 -11.40 14.20
C VAL A 243 4.00 -10.77 14.42
N LEU A 244 2.92 -11.53 14.20
CA LEU A 244 1.55 -11.11 14.52
C LEU A 244 1.44 -10.69 15.99
N GLY A 245 1.93 -11.49 16.94
CA GLY A 245 1.89 -11.17 18.36
C GLY A 245 2.75 -9.95 18.76
N LEU A 246 3.84 -9.69 18.05
CA LEU A 246 4.66 -8.49 18.27
C LEU A 246 3.99 -7.21 17.75
N ILE A 247 3.34 -7.28 16.59
CA ILE A 247 2.71 -6.13 15.93
C ILE A 247 1.30 -5.87 16.47
N TRP A 248 0.59 -6.93 16.86
CA TRP A 248 -0.79 -6.92 17.30
C TRP A 248 -0.99 -7.90 18.48
N PRO A 249 -0.50 -7.56 19.68
CA PRO A 249 -0.52 -8.47 20.83
C PRO A 249 -1.94 -8.94 21.20
N TRP A 250 -2.94 -8.08 21.06
CA TRP A 250 -4.34 -8.44 21.33
C TRP A 250 -4.82 -9.63 20.48
N ALA A 251 -4.38 -9.72 19.22
CA ALA A 251 -4.79 -10.79 18.31
C ALA A 251 -4.34 -12.18 18.77
N VAL A 252 -3.30 -12.30 19.59
CA VAL A 252 -2.77 -13.58 20.06
C VAL A 252 -3.18 -13.92 21.50
N VAL A 253 -3.86 -13.01 22.20
CA VAL A 253 -4.43 -13.26 23.54
C VAL A 253 -5.47 -14.39 23.47
N GLU A 254 -6.36 -14.33 22.47
CA GLU A 254 -7.27 -15.43 22.15
C GLU A 254 -7.19 -15.77 20.66
N PRO A 255 -7.12 -17.06 20.26
CA PRO A 255 -6.95 -17.44 18.86
C PRO A 255 -8.02 -16.91 17.89
N LEU A 256 -9.22 -16.60 18.39
CA LEU A 256 -10.34 -16.12 17.58
C LEU A 256 -10.43 -14.58 17.52
N ASN A 257 -9.58 -13.86 18.23
CA ASN A 257 -9.58 -12.39 18.24
C ASN A 257 -9.47 -11.76 16.83
N PRO A 258 -8.63 -12.27 15.90
CA PRO A 258 -8.61 -11.77 14.53
C PRO A 258 -9.98 -11.90 13.84
N LEU A 259 -10.73 -12.98 14.07
CA LEU A 259 -12.07 -13.17 13.51
C LEU A 259 -13.09 -12.21 14.15
N ARG A 260 -12.96 -11.95 15.47
CA ARG A 260 -13.78 -10.95 16.17
C ARG A 260 -13.53 -9.54 15.62
N ALA A 261 -12.27 -9.19 15.34
CA ALA A 261 -11.93 -7.91 14.70
C ALA A 261 -12.57 -7.76 13.31
N LEU A 262 -12.54 -8.83 12.50
CA LEU A 262 -13.18 -8.83 11.19
C LEU A 262 -14.70 -8.63 11.28
N ALA A 263 -15.35 -9.28 12.24
CA ALA A 263 -16.79 -9.13 12.50
C ALA A 263 -17.15 -7.71 12.99
N TYR A 264 -16.30 -7.12 13.83
CA TYR A 264 -16.48 -5.75 14.33
C TYR A 264 -16.45 -4.72 13.19
N TYR A 265 -15.45 -4.75 12.31
CA TYR A 265 -15.37 -3.82 11.17
C TYR A 265 -16.50 -3.96 10.16
N SER A 266 -17.20 -5.10 10.16
CA SER A 266 -18.35 -5.29 9.29
C SER A 266 -19.60 -4.55 9.81
N ASN A 267 -19.63 -4.13 11.08
CA ASN A 267 -20.80 -3.55 11.75
C ASN A 267 -20.53 -2.20 12.45
N PHE A 268 -19.28 -1.72 12.48
CA PHE A 268 -18.92 -0.52 13.25
C PHE A 268 -19.33 0.78 12.53
N TRP A 269 -20.35 1.47 13.04
CA TRP A 269 -20.74 2.84 12.63
C TRP A 269 -21.63 3.53 13.67
N GLU A 270 -21.19 3.64 14.93
CA GLU A 270 -22.04 4.14 16.03
C GLU A 270 -22.61 5.56 15.82
N VAL A 271 -21.93 6.43 15.05
CA VAL A 271 -22.45 7.75 14.66
C VAL A 271 -22.10 8.06 13.20
N PRO A 272 -23.05 7.95 12.26
CA PRO A 272 -22.80 8.25 10.85
C PRO A 272 -22.76 9.76 10.60
N TRP A 273 -21.72 10.25 9.91
CA TRP A 273 -21.65 11.60 9.36
C TRP A 273 -21.93 11.59 7.85
N ARG A 274 -22.00 12.79 7.26
CA ARG A 274 -22.15 12.97 5.82
C ARG A 274 -20.82 13.34 5.18
N GLU A 275 -20.51 12.72 4.05
CA GLU A 275 -19.37 13.06 3.20
C GLU A 275 -19.87 13.57 1.85
N LEU A 276 -19.14 14.51 1.26
CA LEU A 276 -19.45 15.02 -0.07
C LEU A 276 -19.05 13.99 -1.13
N TYR A 277 -20.03 13.53 -1.91
CA TYR A 277 -19.83 12.60 -3.01
C TYR A 277 -20.78 12.94 -4.17
N GLU A 278 -20.21 13.16 -5.37
CA GLU A 278 -20.91 13.61 -6.58
C GLU A 278 -21.85 14.81 -6.32
N GLY A 279 -21.34 15.78 -5.55
CA GLY A 279 -22.05 17.03 -5.24
C GLY A 279 -23.17 16.88 -4.21
N ARG A 280 -23.27 15.73 -3.55
CA ARG A 280 -24.30 15.47 -2.53
C ARG A 280 -23.66 15.08 -1.20
N PRO A 281 -24.16 15.60 -0.07
CA PRO A 281 -23.77 15.11 1.24
C PRO A 281 -24.46 13.77 1.51
N VAL A 282 -23.72 12.67 1.34
CA VAL A 282 -24.21 11.29 1.48
C VAL A 282 -23.81 10.76 2.86
N LEU A 283 -24.73 10.10 3.56
CA LEU A 283 -24.40 9.39 4.80
C LEU A 283 -23.43 8.24 4.50
N VAL A 284 -22.39 8.12 5.31
CA VAL A 284 -21.34 7.10 5.14
C VAL A 284 -21.87 5.66 4.95
N PRO A 285 -22.86 5.16 5.72
CA PRO A 285 -23.45 3.83 5.48
C PRO A 285 -24.22 3.70 4.15
N ASP A 286 -24.66 4.82 3.59
CA ASP A 286 -25.46 4.87 2.38
C ASP A 286 -24.61 5.05 1.11
N MET A 287 -23.28 5.07 1.21
CA MET A 287 -22.40 5.22 0.06
C MET A 287 -22.73 4.21 -1.06
N PRO A 288 -22.81 4.66 -2.33
CA PRO A 288 -23.19 3.80 -3.43
C PRO A 288 -22.06 2.82 -3.79
N ARG A 289 -22.41 1.71 -4.46
CA ARG A 289 -21.42 0.74 -4.96
C ARG A 289 -20.42 1.36 -5.94
N THR A 290 -20.78 2.48 -6.56
CA THR A 290 -19.93 3.25 -7.47
C THR A 290 -18.85 4.05 -6.74
N TYR A 291 -18.95 4.24 -5.42
CA TYR A 291 -18.04 5.09 -4.65
C TYR A 291 -16.56 4.75 -4.88
N VAL A 292 -16.17 3.49 -4.60
CA VAL A 292 -14.78 3.06 -4.72
C VAL A 292 -14.29 3.04 -6.17
N PRO A 293 -15.02 2.45 -7.15
CA PRO A 293 -14.62 2.53 -8.55
C PRO A 293 -14.47 3.96 -9.08
N THR A 294 -15.38 4.85 -8.73
CA THR A 294 -15.36 6.25 -9.16
C THR A 294 -14.14 6.96 -8.59
N LEU A 295 -13.89 6.84 -7.28
CA LEU A 295 -12.72 7.46 -6.66
C LEU A 295 -11.41 6.90 -7.23
N PHE A 296 -11.29 5.61 -7.55
CA PHE A 296 -10.12 5.11 -8.27
C PHE A 296 -10.00 5.73 -9.67
N ALA A 297 -11.10 5.94 -10.38
CA ALA A 297 -11.08 6.53 -11.71
C ALA A 297 -10.73 8.03 -11.71
N VAL A 298 -10.99 8.76 -10.62
CA VAL A 298 -10.79 10.21 -10.56
C VAL A 298 -9.60 10.64 -9.69
N GLN A 299 -9.17 9.83 -8.71
CA GLN A 299 -8.02 10.13 -7.83
C GLN A 299 -6.71 9.47 -8.30
N MET A 300 -6.68 8.85 -9.47
CA MET A 300 -5.47 8.25 -10.03
C MET A 300 -5.04 9.02 -11.30
N PRO A 301 -3.75 9.29 -11.49
CA PRO A 301 -3.27 9.91 -12.73
C PRO A 301 -3.61 9.06 -13.96
N GLU A 302 -3.81 9.72 -15.09
CA GLU A 302 -4.26 9.11 -16.34
C GLU A 302 -3.25 8.08 -16.84
N LEU A 303 -1.94 8.39 -16.75
CA LEU A 303 -0.88 7.44 -17.11
C LEU A 303 -0.93 6.18 -16.23
N PHE A 304 -1.18 6.36 -14.93
CA PHE A 304 -1.33 5.24 -13.99
C PHE A 304 -2.51 4.37 -14.38
N LEU A 305 -3.69 4.97 -14.57
CA LEU A 305 -4.91 4.26 -14.96
C LEU A 305 -4.75 3.53 -16.30
N ALA A 306 -4.28 4.21 -17.33
CA ALA A 306 -4.13 3.63 -18.67
C ALA A 306 -3.22 2.40 -18.66
N LEU A 307 -2.06 2.49 -18.00
CA LEU A 307 -1.13 1.38 -17.91
C LEU A 307 -1.63 0.27 -16.98
N SER A 308 -2.20 0.59 -15.82
CA SER A 308 -2.74 -0.40 -14.89
C SER A 308 -3.90 -1.19 -15.49
N LEU A 309 -4.83 -0.55 -16.19
CA LEU A 309 -5.96 -1.21 -16.87
C LEU A 309 -5.49 -2.07 -18.05
N SER A 310 -4.61 -1.54 -18.89
CA SER A 310 -4.01 -2.30 -19.99
C SER A 310 -3.21 -3.51 -19.48
N GLY A 311 -2.50 -3.32 -18.37
CA GLY A 311 -1.75 -4.35 -17.66
C GLY A 311 -2.65 -5.43 -17.07
N ALA A 312 -3.76 -5.03 -16.45
CA ALA A 312 -4.76 -5.94 -15.91
C ALA A 312 -5.36 -6.82 -17.01
N ALA A 313 -5.79 -6.20 -18.12
CA ALA A 313 -6.35 -6.92 -19.27
C ALA A 313 -5.33 -7.89 -19.88
N GLY A 314 -4.11 -7.42 -20.15
CA GLY A 314 -3.04 -8.27 -20.70
C GLY A 314 -2.62 -9.39 -19.74
N ALA A 315 -2.57 -9.14 -18.43
CA ALA A 315 -2.24 -10.14 -17.43
C ALA A 315 -3.32 -11.22 -17.35
N LEU A 316 -4.59 -10.85 -17.41
CA LEU A 316 -5.72 -11.78 -17.41
C LEU A 316 -5.68 -12.67 -18.67
N VAL A 317 -5.52 -12.08 -19.85
CA VAL A 317 -5.41 -12.81 -21.12
C VAL A 317 -4.19 -13.75 -21.08
N ALA A 318 -3.03 -13.27 -20.65
CA ALA A 318 -1.82 -14.07 -20.57
C ALA A 318 -1.90 -15.18 -19.50
N ALA A 319 -2.64 -14.96 -18.40
CA ALA A 319 -2.85 -15.98 -17.37
C ALA A 319 -3.70 -17.15 -17.87
N PHE A 320 -4.76 -16.91 -18.65
CA PHE A 320 -5.68 -17.96 -19.10
C PHE A 320 -5.35 -18.54 -20.47
N PHE A 321 -4.81 -17.72 -21.38
CA PHE A 321 -4.56 -18.09 -22.78
C PHE A 321 -3.07 -18.02 -23.17
N GLY A 322 -2.20 -17.55 -22.28
CA GLY A 322 -0.77 -17.45 -22.55
C GLY A 322 -0.06 -18.80 -22.60
N LYS A 323 1.05 -18.83 -23.34
CA LYS A 323 1.96 -20.00 -23.49
C LYS A 323 3.11 -20.02 -22.49
N ALA A 324 3.13 -19.10 -21.52
CA ALA A 324 4.15 -19.04 -20.49
C ALA A 324 4.05 -20.24 -19.51
N SER A 325 5.07 -20.42 -18.67
CA SER A 325 5.06 -21.43 -17.61
C SER A 325 3.84 -21.29 -16.70
N SER A 326 3.38 -22.39 -16.12
CA SER A 326 2.24 -22.43 -15.18
C SER A 326 2.45 -21.46 -14.00
N THR A 327 3.67 -21.39 -13.47
CA THR A 327 4.06 -20.47 -12.38
C THR A 327 3.96 -19.01 -12.79
N ARG A 328 4.39 -18.66 -14.01
CA ARG A 328 4.28 -17.28 -14.53
C ARG A 328 2.83 -16.89 -14.75
N ARG A 329 2.02 -17.80 -15.30
CA ARG A 329 0.57 -17.58 -15.49
C ARG A 329 -0.14 -17.36 -14.15
N ALA A 330 0.19 -18.16 -13.13
CA ALA A 330 -0.30 -17.95 -11.77
C ALA A 330 0.16 -16.60 -11.18
N GLY A 331 1.42 -16.19 -11.41
CA GLY A 331 1.92 -14.88 -10.98
C GLY A 331 1.19 -13.70 -11.63
N LEU A 332 0.81 -13.81 -12.90
CA LEU A 332 -0.01 -12.80 -13.59
C LEU A 332 -1.43 -12.72 -13.02
N LEU A 333 -2.06 -13.88 -12.78
CA LEU A 333 -3.38 -13.93 -12.15
C LEU A 333 -3.34 -13.38 -10.71
N LEU A 334 -2.28 -13.66 -9.96
CA LEU A 334 -2.07 -13.12 -8.62
C LEU A 334 -2.07 -11.58 -8.63
N MET A 335 -1.35 -10.94 -9.55
CA MET A 335 -1.33 -9.47 -9.65
C MET A 335 -2.69 -8.91 -10.03
N PHE A 336 -3.38 -9.55 -10.99
CA PHE A 336 -4.73 -9.16 -11.37
C PHE A 336 -5.69 -9.24 -10.18
N LEU A 337 -5.70 -10.36 -9.45
CA LEU A 337 -6.58 -10.54 -8.30
C LEU A 337 -6.20 -9.63 -7.13
N ALA A 338 -4.92 -9.40 -6.87
CA ALA A 338 -4.49 -8.46 -5.83
C ALA A 338 -4.98 -7.02 -6.11
N ALA A 339 -5.10 -6.63 -7.37
CA ALA A 339 -5.66 -5.35 -7.78
C ALA A 339 -7.20 -5.33 -7.77
N ALA A 340 -7.83 -6.34 -8.37
CA ALA A 340 -9.27 -6.33 -8.64
C ALA A 340 -10.11 -6.91 -7.50
N PHE A 341 -9.64 -7.97 -6.82
CA PHE A 341 -10.44 -8.71 -5.84
C PHE A 341 -10.94 -7.83 -4.68
N PRO A 342 -10.12 -6.99 -4.02
CA PRO A 342 -10.62 -6.13 -2.95
C PRO A 342 -11.66 -5.11 -3.41
N ILE A 343 -11.49 -4.55 -4.60
CA ILE A 343 -12.42 -3.58 -5.20
C ILE A 343 -13.74 -4.29 -5.52
N LEU A 344 -13.69 -5.43 -6.21
CA LEU A 344 -14.86 -6.22 -6.57
C LEU A 344 -15.63 -6.71 -5.34
N LEU A 345 -14.91 -7.19 -4.31
CA LEU A 345 -15.51 -7.60 -3.04
C LEU A 345 -16.31 -6.43 -2.45
N THR A 346 -15.74 -5.23 -2.44
CA THR A 346 -16.39 -4.02 -1.92
C THR A 346 -17.61 -3.61 -2.73
N VAL A 347 -17.54 -3.70 -4.06
CA VAL A 347 -18.69 -3.43 -4.94
C VAL A 347 -19.82 -4.42 -4.68
N VAL A 348 -19.51 -5.69 -4.45
CA VAL A 348 -20.49 -6.75 -4.21
C VAL A 348 -21.12 -6.63 -2.82
N THR A 349 -20.30 -6.55 -1.78
CA THR A 349 -20.75 -6.57 -0.38
C THR A 349 -21.23 -5.22 0.13
N ARG A 350 -20.86 -4.12 -0.54
CA ARG A 350 -21.16 -2.74 -0.14
C ARG A 350 -20.91 -2.52 1.37
N PRO A 351 -19.69 -2.75 1.86
CA PRO A 351 -19.35 -2.38 3.23
C PRO A 351 -19.38 -0.86 3.38
N VAL A 352 -19.46 -0.39 4.61
CA VAL A 352 -19.40 1.03 4.94
C VAL A 352 -18.06 1.61 4.47
N MET A 353 -18.10 2.66 3.65
CA MET A 353 -16.94 3.34 3.07
C MET A 353 -16.97 4.81 3.45
N TYR A 354 -15.81 5.34 3.85
CA TYR A 354 -15.66 6.69 4.38
C TYR A 354 -14.22 7.17 4.20
N ASN A 355 -14.01 8.49 4.28
CA ASN A 355 -12.71 9.16 4.13
C ASN A 355 -12.00 8.74 2.83
N GLY A 356 -12.73 8.80 1.72
CA GLY A 356 -12.24 8.43 0.39
C GLY A 356 -11.89 6.94 0.24
N ILE A 357 -10.88 6.65 -0.60
CA ILE A 357 -10.37 5.29 -0.86
C ILE A 357 -9.11 4.95 -0.05
N ARG A 358 -8.87 5.61 1.08
CA ARG A 358 -7.70 5.36 1.95
C ARG A 358 -7.56 3.89 2.37
N HIS A 359 -8.67 3.18 2.54
CA HIS A 359 -8.66 1.76 2.91
C HIS A 359 -8.07 0.86 1.81
N PHE A 360 -7.88 1.38 0.59
CA PHE A 360 -7.35 0.65 -0.57
C PHE A 360 -5.93 1.06 -0.95
N VAL A 361 -5.19 1.79 -0.10
CA VAL A 361 -3.77 2.11 -0.37
C VAL A 361 -2.98 0.85 -0.69
N PHE A 362 -3.30 -0.29 -0.06
CA PHE A 362 -2.67 -1.60 -0.28
C PHE A 362 -2.90 -2.23 -1.66
N VAL A 363 -3.87 -1.71 -2.44
CA VAL A 363 -4.15 -2.14 -3.81
C VAL A 363 -3.21 -1.47 -4.80
N THR A 364 -2.72 -0.27 -4.48
CA THR A 364 -1.88 0.55 -5.38
C THR A 364 -0.56 -0.11 -5.80
N PRO A 365 0.15 -0.89 -4.96
CA PRO A 365 1.31 -1.66 -5.41
C PRO A 365 0.97 -2.66 -6.53
N ALA A 366 -0.15 -3.38 -6.43
CA ALA A 366 -0.55 -4.35 -7.45
C ALA A 366 -0.95 -3.65 -8.77
N LEU A 367 -1.68 -2.54 -8.69
CA LEU A 367 -2.00 -1.71 -9.85
C LEU A 367 -0.74 -1.17 -10.55
N ALA A 368 0.23 -0.69 -9.78
CA ALA A 368 1.51 -0.21 -10.31
C ALA A 368 2.30 -1.35 -10.98
N LEU A 369 2.29 -2.55 -10.42
CA LEU A 369 2.94 -3.74 -11.00
C LEU A 369 2.29 -4.16 -12.33
N LEU A 370 0.96 -4.12 -12.42
CA LEU A 370 0.22 -4.34 -13.67
C LEU A 370 0.60 -3.27 -14.71
N GLY A 371 0.66 -2.00 -14.31
CA GLY A 371 1.13 -0.92 -15.17
C GLY A 371 2.58 -1.10 -15.62
N GLY A 372 3.44 -1.63 -14.75
CA GLY A 372 4.80 -2.04 -15.08
C GLY A 372 4.86 -3.12 -16.17
N LEU A 373 3.98 -4.13 -16.09
CA LEU A 373 3.88 -5.17 -17.12
C LEU A 373 3.48 -4.58 -18.47
N ALA A 374 2.46 -3.70 -18.50
CA ALA A 374 2.03 -3.01 -19.70
C ALA A 374 3.15 -2.15 -20.30
N GLY A 375 3.81 -1.32 -19.48
CA GLY A 375 4.93 -0.50 -19.93
C GLY A 375 6.08 -1.33 -20.49
N ASN A 376 6.37 -2.49 -19.90
CA ASN A 376 7.37 -3.41 -20.43
C ASN A 376 6.93 -4.03 -21.78
N TRP A 377 5.67 -4.42 -21.95
CA TRP A 377 5.18 -4.93 -23.24
C TRP A 377 5.25 -3.86 -24.34
N ILE A 378 4.83 -2.63 -24.03
CA ILE A 378 4.93 -1.48 -24.93
C ILE A 378 6.40 -1.22 -25.31
N TRP A 379 7.31 -1.24 -24.33
CA TRP A 379 8.74 -1.04 -24.58
C TRP A 379 9.33 -2.15 -25.46
N GLN A 380 9.02 -3.42 -25.17
CA GLN A 380 9.47 -4.55 -25.98
C GLN A 380 8.94 -4.50 -27.42
N TRP A 381 7.72 -3.97 -27.61
CA TRP A 381 7.18 -3.70 -28.92
C TRP A 381 7.93 -2.54 -29.61
N ALA A 382 8.14 -1.42 -28.92
CA ALA A 382 8.83 -0.24 -29.44
C ALA A 382 10.28 -0.52 -29.87
N VAL A 383 10.99 -1.42 -29.18
CA VAL A 383 12.36 -1.82 -29.50
C VAL A 383 12.48 -2.52 -30.87
N LYS A 384 11.37 -3.05 -31.41
CA LYS A 384 11.33 -3.62 -32.76
C LYS A 384 11.35 -2.57 -33.88
N PHE A 385 11.19 -1.29 -33.54
CA PHE A 385 11.12 -0.17 -34.48
C PHE A 385 12.36 0.74 -34.40
N SER A 386 12.32 1.84 -35.16
CA SER A 386 13.40 2.82 -35.29
C SER A 386 13.74 3.54 -33.98
N ARG A 387 14.90 4.22 -33.92
CA ARG A 387 15.30 5.05 -32.77
C ARG A 387 14.26 6.14 -32.44
N PRO A 388 13.69 6.87 -33.42
CA PRO A 388 12.62 7.84 -33.15
C PRO A 388 11.39 7.24 -32.48
N ALA A 389 10.93 6.04 -32.87
CA ALA A 389 9.77 5.39 -32.26
C ALA A 389 10.00 5.10 -30.76
N ARG A 390 11.20 4.62 -30.41
CA ARG A 390 11.59 4.43 -28.99
C ARG A 390 11.64 5.73 -28.21
N ALA A 391 12.19 6.79 -28.81
CA ALA A 391 12.25 8.11 -28.20
C ALA A 391 10.85 8.69 -27.99
N ALA A 392 9.92 8.50 -28.94
CA ALA A 392 8.54 8.93 -28.82
C ALA A 392 7.81 8.22 -27.67
N VAL A 393 7.94 6.89 -27.55
CA VAL A 393 7.35 6.12 -26.44
C VAL A 393 7.90 6.58 -25.09
N ALA A 394 9.22 6.77 -24.99
CA ALA A 394 9.83 7.29 -23.77
C ALA A 394 9.37 8.73 -23.47
N GLY A 395 9.27 9.59 -24.50
CA GLY A 395 8.80 10.97 -24.37
C GLY A 395 7.36 11.05 -23.87
N VAL A 396 6.45 10.28 -24.43
CA VAL A 396 5.05 10.20 -23.97
C VAL A 396 4.97 9.71 -22.52
N PHE A 397 5.77 8.70 -22.16
CA PHE A 397 5.84 8.22 -20.78
C PHE A 397 6.35 9.32 -19.82
N MET A 398 7.41 10.03 -20.18
CA MET A 398 7.96 11.12 -19.36
C MET A 398 6.99 12.30 -19.23
N ILE A 399 6.28 12.66 -20.30
CA ILE A 399 5.23 13.69 -20.26
C ILE A 399 4.11 13.26 -19.30
N GLY A 400 3.65 12.01 -19.42
CA GLY A 400 2.60 11.49 -18.53
C GLY A 400 3.03 11.38 -17.06
N LEU A 401 4.33 11.27 -16.76
CA LEU A 401 4.85 11.39 -15.39
C LEU A 401 4.95 12.84 -14.93
N ALA A 402 5.30 13.77 -15.83
CA ALA A 402 5.53 15.16 -15.49
C ALA A 402 4.24 15.86 -15.03
N PHE A 403 3.10 15.58 -15.66
CA PHE A 403 1.79 16.16 -15.29
C PHE A 403 1.46 15.98 -13.80
N PRO A 404 1.29 14.76 -13.27
CA PRO A 404 1.00 14.57 -11.86
C PRO A 404 2.15 15.01 -10.94
N ALA A 405 3.41 14.98 -11.41
CA ALA A 405 4.54 15.45 -10.60
C ALA A 405 4.52 16.97 -10.38
N VAL A 406 4.11 17.76 -11.39
CA VAL A 406 3.91 19.21 -11.26
C VAL A 406 2.75 19.49 -10.31
N GLU A 407 1.61 18.82 -10.49
CA GLU A 407 0.48 18.99 -9.57
C GLU A 407 0.84 18.61 -8.13
N PHE A 408 1.61 17.54 -7.92
CA PHE A 408 2.09 17.16 -6.59
C PHE A 408 2.92 18.24 -5.92
N ALA A 409 3.68 19.03 -6.69
CA ALA A 409 4.43 20.16 -6.18
C ALA A 409 3.50 21.32 -5.84
N GLU A 410 2.48 21.59 -6.66
CA GLU A 410 1.50 22.66 -6.43
C GLU A 410 0.60 22.41 -5.21
N ILE A 411 0.18 21.16 -5.01
CA ILE A 411 -0.70 20.77 -3.90
C ILE A 411 0.07 20.32 -2.67
N HIS A 412 1.41 20.39 -2.66
CA HIS A 412 2.20 19.97 -1.50
C HIS A 412 1.82 20.77 -0.24
N PRO A 413 1.65 20.14 0.94
CA PRO A 413 1.83 18.72 1.32
C PRO A 413 0.53 17.87 1.29
N TYR A 414 -0.40 18.18 0.39
CA TYR A 414 -1.74 17.58 0.29
C TYR A 414 -1.87 16.63 -0.91
N GLN A 415 -0.83 15.89 -1.28
CA GLN A 415 -0.83 15.01 -2.46
C GLN A 415 -2.00 14.00 -2.47
N TYR A 416 -2.47 13.55 -1.30
CA TYR A 416 -3.62 12.65 -1.20
C TYR A 416 -4.97 13.28 -1.59
N THR A 417 -5.01 14.60 -1.78
CA THR A 417 -6.19 15.36 -2.25
C THR A 417 -6.23 15.51 -3.78
N TYR A 418 -5.27 14.92 -4.49
CA TYR A 418 -5.20 14.94 -5.95
C TYR A 418 -6.48 14.38 -6.59
N TYR A 419 -6.93 15.05 -7.64
CA TYR A 419 -7.90 14.56 -8.60
C TYR A 419 -7.34 14.79 -10.00
N ASN A 420 -7.65 13.89 -10.93
CA ASN A 420 -7.08 13.91 -12.26
C ASN A 420 -7.72 14.95 -13.18
N HIS A 421 -7.10 15.18 -14.33
CA HIS A 421 -7.50 16.22 -15.28
C HIS A 421 -8.84 15.91 -15.94
N LEU A 422 -9.25 14.63 -16.00
CA LEU A 422 -10.56 14.22 -16.53
C LEU A 422 -11.73 14.82 -15.72
N VAL A 423 -11.52 15.13 -14.44
CA VAL A 423 -12.50 15.82 -13.60
C VAL A 423 -12.17 17.30 -13.34
N GLY A 424 -11.19 17.86 -14.05
CA GLY A 424 -10.78 19.26 -13.88
C GLY A 424 -9.84 19.51 -12.70
N GLY A 425 -9.11 18.48 -12.25
CA GLY A 425 -8.18 18.59 -11.14
C GLY A 425 -8.87 18.82 -9.79
N VAL A 426 -8.11 19.27 -8.80
CA VAL A 426 -8.63 19.57 -7.45
C VAL A 426 -9.80 20.58 -7.50
N ARG A 427 -9.72 21.59 -8.38
CA ARG A 427 -10.76 22.62 -8.51
C ARG A 427 -12.09 22.06 -9.03
N GLY A 428 -12.04 21.16 -10.02
CA GLY A 428 -13.25 20.51 -10.52
C GLY A 428 -13.85 19.53 -9.50
N ALA A 429 -12.99 18.93 -8.65
CA ALA A 429 -13.42 18.01 -7.61
C ALA A 429 -13.99 18.68 -6.35
N ASP A 430 -13.62 19.93 -6.04
CA ASP A 430 -13.99 20.61 -4.78
C ASP A 430 -15.50 20.62 -4.50
N SER A 431 -16.32 20.91 -5.51
CA SER A 431 -17.79 20.89 -5.37
C SER A 431 -18.40 19.48 -5.42
N GLN A 432 -17.63 18.48 -5.82
CA GLN A 432 -18.12 17.13 -6.12
C GLN A 432 -17.73 16.12 -5.06
N PHE A 433 -16.55 16.24 -4.47
CA PHE A 433 -15.97 15.22 -3.59
C PHE A 433 -15.31 15.85 -2.37
N MET A 434 -15.27 15.12 -1.27
CA MET A 434 -14.48 15.50 -0.10
C MET A 434 -12.97 15.45 -0.45
N LEU A 435 -12.30 16.61 -0.37
CA LEU A 435 -10.87 16.73 -0.63
C LEU A 435 -10.04 16.32 0.60
N ASP A 436 -9.95 17.20 1.61
CA ASP A 436 -9.16 16.97 2.82
C ASP A 436 -9.95 16.18 3.89
N TYR A 437 -10.06 14.88 3.68
CA TYR A 437 -10.68 13.98 4.66
C TYR A 437 -9.78 13.62 5.85
N TRP A 438 -8.53 14.11 5.91
CA TRP A 438 -7.62 13.90 7.03
C TRP A 438 -7.46 15.12 7.94
N GLY A 439 -7.92 16.29 7.50
CA GLY A 439 -7.80 17.55 8.23
C GLY A 439 -6.37 18.11 8.25
N LEU A 440 -5.50 17.74 7.32
CA LEU A 440 -4.12 18.24 7.34
C LEU A 440 -4.04 19.75 7.07
N ALA A 441 -5.03 20.33 6.39
CA ALA A 441 -5.12 21.76 6.13
C ALA A 441 -5.21 22.60 7.41
N PHE A 442 -5.64 22.02 8.55
CA PHE A 442 -5.68 22.74 9.82
C PHE A 442 -4.32 23.24 10.28
N LYS A 443 -3.21 22.58 9.90
CA LYS A 443 -1.88 23.10 10.21
C LYS A 443 -1.65 24.47 9.56
N GLN A 444 -1.98 24.59 8.28
CA GLN A 444 -1.84 25.85 7.54
C GLN A 444 -2.84 26.89 8.05
N ALA A 445 -4.09 26.50 8.28
CA ALA A 445 -5.11 27.40 8.80
C ALA A 445 -4.75 27.95 10.19
N SER A 446 -4.21 27.13 11.09
CA SER A 446 -3.75 27.57 12.41
C SER A 446 -2.57 28.53 12.30
N ALA A 447 -1.60 28.27 11.43
CA ALA A 447 -0.48 29.19 11.23
C ALA A 447 -0.93 30.55 10.69
N GLN A 448 -1.88 30.57 9.76
CA GLN A 448 -2.50 31.81 9.25
C GLN A 448 -3.29 32.54 10.35
N LEU A 449 -3.98 31.81 11.22
CA LEU A 449 -4.68 32.39 12.35
C LEU A 449 -3.70 33.01 13.36
N ASP A 450 -2.58 32.35 13.64
CA ASP A 450 -1.53 32.87 14.53
C ASP A 450 -0.93 34.17 13.98
N GLU A 451 -0.60 34.20 12.68
CA GLU A 451 -0.12 35.41 12.00
C GLU A 451 -1.14 36.55 12.08
N TYR A 452 -2.41 36.26 11.78
CA TYR A 452 -3.50 37.23 11.89
C TYR A 452 -3.63 37.77 13.32
N VAL A 453 -3.58 36.91 14.33
CA VAL A 453 -3.68 37.30 15.74
C VAL A 453 -2.49 38.16 16.15
N ASP A 454 -1.28 37.85 15.72
CA ASP A 454 -0.09 38.64 16.04
C ASP A 454 -0.14 40.04 15.38
N GLU A 455 -0.59 40.15 14.13
CA GLU A 455 -0.81 41.42 13.44
C GLU A 455 -1.89 42.27 14.13
N HIS A 456 -2.98 41.63 14.57
CA HIS A 456 -4.17 42.32 15.08
C HIS A 456 -4.24 42.38 16.61
N ARG A 457 -3.22 41.88 17.34
CA ARG A 457 -3.21 41.75 18.81
C ARG A 457 -3.57 43.04 19.57
N ARG A 458 -3.29 44.20 19.01
CA ARG A 458 -3.62 45.52 19.60
C ARG A 458 -5.05 45.98 19.32
N SER A 459 -5.66 45.47 18.25
CA SER A 459 -7.04 45.77 17.84
C SER A 459 -8.07 44.73 18.33
N LEU A 460 -7.59 43.54 18.71
CA LEU A 460 -8.42 42.51 19.32
C LEU A 460 -8.85 42.94 20.73
N PRO A 461 -10.08 42.65 21.15
CA PRO A 461 -10.55 42.96 22.50
C PRO A 461 -9.59 42.40 23.56
N GLN A 462 -8.91 43.28 24.30
CA GLN A 462 -7.95 42.87 25.34
C GLN A 462 -8.64 42.51 26.66
N GLY A 463 -9.66 41.65 26.60
CA GLY A 463 -10.38 41.21 27.79
C GLY A 463 -11.53 40.26 27.51
N ARG A 464 -11.31 38.99 27.88
CA ARG A 464 -12.12 38.23 28.83
C ARG A 464 -11.26 37.17 29.49
#